data_AF-A0A920QFY1-F1
#
_entry.id   AF-A0A920QFY1-F1
#
_cell.length_a   1.000
_cell.length_b   1.000
_cell.length_c   1.000
_cell.angle_alpha   90.00
_cell.angle_beta   90.00
_cell.angle_gamma   90.00
#
_symmetry.space_group_name_H-M   'P 1'
#
loop_
_entity.id
_entity.type
_entity.pdbx_description
1 polymer ?
#
loop_
_entity_poly.entity_id
_entity_poly.type
_entity_poly.pdbx_seq_one_letter_code
_entity_poly.pdbx_strand_id
1 'polypeptide(L)'
;MTLPFRASSGTLMTFVFLTFSMAFPFFFYNKALRKITVGMASLLLVLIIPFGFIFAAIFLGESITLTKATGAIMVMIGVTIPHLTVLWKGKFNIV
;
A
#
# COMPACT_ATOMS: atom_id res chain seq x y z
N MET A 1 2.09 39.09 -21.47
CA MET A 1 1.13 38.21 -20.76
C MET A 1 1.94 37.33 -19.81
N THR A 2 2.15 37.78 -18.56
CA THR A 2 2.89 37.02 -17.55
C THR A 2 1.95 35.98 -16.95
N LEU A 3 2.20 34.70 -17.23
CA LEU A 3 1.47 33.61 -16.58
C LEU A 3 1.57 33.80 -15.05
N PRO A 4 0.45 33.78 -14.29
CA PRO A 4 0.44 34.05 -12.85
C PRO A 4 1.19 32.99 -12.03
N PHE A 5 1.64 31.91 -12.67
CA PHE A 5 2.32 30.79 -12.05
C PHE A 5 3.76 30.71 -12.54
N ARG A 6 4.69 31.27 -11.76
CA ARG A 6 6.13 31.14 -12.00
C ARG A 6 6.59 29.83 -11.37
N ALA A 7 6.31 28.71 -12.05
CA ALA A 7 6.75 27.39 -11.58
C ALA A 7 8.28 27.34 -11.58
N SER A 8 8.88 27.43 -10.39
CA SER A 8 10.28 27.10 -10.20
C SER A 8 10.48 25.60 -10.47
N SER A 9 11.68 25.20 -10.90
CA SER A 9 12.02 23.78 -11.13
C SER A 9 11.73 22.91 -9.90
N GLY A 10 11.90 23.46 -8.69
CA GLY A 10 11.54 22.77 -7.45
C GLY A 10 10.04 22.51 -7.31
N THR A 11 9.19 23.51 -7.65
CA THR A 11 7.73 23.37 -7.61
C THR A 11 7.23 22.32 -8.59
N LEU A 12 7.81 22.27 -9.79
CA LEU A 12 7.47 21.24 -10.79
C LEU A 12 7.82 19.84 -10.28
N MET A 13 9.00 19.68 -9.67
CA MET A 13 9.45 18.40 -9.13
C MET A 13 8.58 17.93 -7.95
N THR A 14 8.21 18.84 -7.05
CA THR A 14 7.26 18.54 -5.96
C THR A 14 5.90 18.13 -6.51
N PHE A 15 5.40 18.81 -7.56
CA PHE A 15 4.12 18.47 -8.17
C PHE A 15 4.12 17.06 -8.78
N VAL A 16 5.19 16.70 -9.50
CA VAL A 16 5.37 15.35 -10.04
C VAL A 16 5.42 14.33 -8.90
N PHE A 17 6.24 14.58 -7.88
CA PHE A 17 6.35 13.69 -6.71
C PHE A 17 4.99 13.47 -6.03
N LEU A 18 4.24 14.53 -5.71
CA LEU A 18 2.93 14.43 -5.07
C LEU A 18 1.91 13.67 -5.92
N THR A 19 1.96 13.84 -7.25
CA THR A 19 1.08 13.12 -8.16
C THR A 19 1.30 11.61 -8.08
N PHE A 20 2.56 11.17 -8.12
CA PHE A 20 2.90 9.74 -8.07
C PHE A 20 2.80 9.15 -6.66
N SER A 21 3.16 9.89 -5.62
CA SER A 21 3.18 9.40 -4.24
C SER A 21 1.82 9.50 -3.54
N MET A 22 0.93 10.40 -3.96
CA MET A 22 -0.38 10.58 -3.31
C MET A 22 -1.55 10.41 -4.29
N ALA A 23 -1.62 11.17 -5.37
CA ALA A 23 -2.81 11.17 -6.23
C ALA A 23 -3.08 9.77 -6.83
N PHE A 24 -2.02 9.10 -7.31
CA PHE A 24 -2.12 7.76 -7.87
C PHE A 24 -2.57 6.73 -6.82
N PRO A 25 -1.88 6.54 -5.68
CA PRO A 25 -2.30 5.55 -4.67
C PRO A 25 -3.71 5.79 -4.14
N PHE A 26 -4.07 7.06 -3.87
CA PHE A 26 -5.43 7.40 -3.42
C PHE A 26 -6.49 7.09 -4.47
N PHE A 27 -6.21 7.29 -5.75
CA PHE A 27 -7.15 6.93 -6.82
C PHE A 27 -7.44 5.42 -6.83
N PHE A 28 -6.41 4.58 -6.77
CA PHE A 28 -6.57 3.13 -6.71
C PHE A 28 -7.26 2.68 -5.43
N TYR A 29 -6.89 3.26 -4.29
CA TYR A 29 -7.52 2.98 -3.01
C TYR A 29 -9.03 3.26 -3.04
N ASN A 30 -9.43 4.45 -3.51
CA ASN A 30 -10.84 4.81 -3.65
C ASN A 30 -11.58 3.91 -4.65
N LYS A 31 -10.92 3.52 -5.75
CA LYS A 31 -11.50 2.56 -6.70
C LYS A 31 -11.67 1.17 -6.07
N ALA A 32 -10.74 0.74 -5.23
CA ALA A 32 -10.83 -0.53 -4.51
C ALA A 32 -11.97 -0.51 -3.48
N LEU A 33 -12.13 0.57 -2.71
CA LEU A 33 -13.22 0.73 -1.73
C LEU A 33 -14.64 0.59 -2.33
N ARG A 34 -14.81 0.81 -3.63
CA ARG A 34 -16.08 0.56 -4.33
C ARG A 34 -16.38 -0.93 -4.52
N LYS A 35 -15.40 -1.81 -4.37
CA LYS A 35 -15.47 -3.25 -4.63
C LYS A 35 -15.24 -4.11 -3.39
N ILE A 36 -14.54 -3.60 -2.38
CA ILE A 36 -14.21 -4.33 -1.16
C ILE A 36 -14.72 -3.58 0.07
N THR A 37 -14.95 -4.29 1.16
CA THR A 37 -15.33 -3.67 2.44
C THR A 37 -14.17 -2.87 3.01
N VAL A 38 -14.48 -1.83 3.79
CA VAL A 38 -13.47 -0.99 4.46
C VAL A 38 -12.55 -1.83 5.34
N GLY A 39 -13.09 -2.86 6.01
CA GLY A 39 -12.30 -3.77 6.84
C GLY A 39 -11.30 -4.62 6.04
N MET A 40 -11.67 -5.09 4.84
CA MET A 40 -10.71 -5.78 3.96
C MET A 40 -9.64 -4.82 3.44
N ALA A 41 -10.04 -3.60 3.08
CA ALA A 41 -9.10 -2.59 2.60
C ALA A 41 -8.06 -2.21 3.66
N SER A 42 -8.47 -2.04 4.91
CA SER A 42 -7.56 -1.72 6.02
C SER A 42 -6.57 -2.84 6.28
N LEU A 43 -6.99 -4.11 6.24
CA LEU A 43 -6.10 -5.26 6.38
C LEU A 43 -5.08 -5.33 5.24
N LEU A 44 -5.51 -5.20 4.00
CA LEU A 44 -4.61 -5.22 2.84
C LEU A 44 -3.63 -4.03 2.85
N LEU A 45 -4.05 -2.86 3.34
CA LEU A 45 -3.16 -1.71 3.47
C LEU A 45 -1.97 -1.97 4.41
N VAL A 46 -2.12 -2.83 5.42
CA VAL A 46 -1.01 -3.18 6.34
C VAL A 46 0.14 -3.89 5.61
N LEU A 47 -0.10 -4.46 4.43
CA LEU A 47 0.96 -5.00 3.56
C LEU A 47 1.99 -3.94 3.13
N ILE A 48 1.70 -2.65 3.31
CA ILE A 48 2.70 -1.59 3.15
C ILE A 48 3.96 -1.81 4.00
N ILE A 49 3.85 -2.52 5.13
CA ILE A 49 4.99 -2.82 6.01
C ILE A 49 5.98 -3.80 5.34
N PRO A 50 5.57 -5.03 4.96
CA PRO A 50 6.47 -5.98 4.30
C PRO A 50 7.00 -5.43 2.96
N PHE A 51 6.16 -4.76 2.17
CA PHE A 51 6.64 -4.15 0.93
C PHE A 51 7.60 -2.99 1.22
N GLY A 52 7.27 -2.12 2.18
CA GLY A 52 8.08 -0.97 2.55
C GLY A 52 9.51 -1.34 2.95
N PHE A 53 9.69 -2.42 3.73
CA PHE A 53 11.04 -2.86 4.10
C PHE A 53 11.81 -3.41 2.87
N ILE A 54 11.15 -4.12 1.96
CA ILE A 54 11.78 -4.62 0.72
C ILE A 54 12.24 -3.43 -0.13
N PHE A 55 11.37 -2.44 -0.31
CA PHE A 55 11.71 -1.22 -1.03
C PHE A 55 12.84 -0.44 -0.33
N ALA A 56 12.84 -0.35 1.00
CA ALA A 56 13.92 0.27 1.75
C ALA A 56 15.27 -0.47 1.55
N ALA A 57 15.26 -1.80 1.56
CA ALA A 57 16.47 -2.58 1.30
C ALA A 57 17.01 -2.38 -0.12
N ILE A 58 16.13 -2.30 -1.12
CA ILE A 58 16.53 -2.14 -2.54
C ILE A 58 16.99 -0.71 -2.84
N PHE A 59 16.23 0.30 -2.42
CA PHE A 59 16.44 1.69 -2.84
C PHE A 59 17.31 2.49 -1.87
N LEU A 60 17.26 2.19 -0.57
CA LEU A 60 18.04 2.89 0.46
C LEU A 60 19.25 2.08 0.92
N GLY A 61 19.36 0.80 0.51
CA GLY A 61 20.44 -0.09 0.93
C GLY A 61 20.35 -0.51 2.40
N GLU A 62 19.17 -0.43 3.01
CA GLU A 62 18.99 -0.84 4.40
C GLU A 62 19.19 -2.35 4.61
N SER A 63 19.95 -2.70 5.64
CA SER A 63 20.10 -4.10 6.05
C SER A 63 18.78 -4.68 6.57
N ILE A 64 18.42 -5.84 6.01
CA ILE A 64 17.29 -6.65 6.45
C ILE A 64 17.75 -7.47 7.66
N THR A 65 17.39 -7.02 8.85
CA THR A 65 17.67 -7.77 10.08
C THR A 65 16.67 -8.90 10.26
N LEU A 66 17.06 -9.92 11.02
CA LEU A 66 16.18 -11.06 11.33
C LEU A 66 14.87 -10.60 11.98
N THR A 67 14.94 -9.58 12.83
CA THR A 67 13.76 -8.96 13.47
C THR A 67 12.81 -8.30 12.48
N LYS A 68 13.32 -7.60 11.45
CA LYS A 68 12.49 -7.01 10.38
C LYS A 68 11.80 -8.12 9.57
N ALA A 69 12.52 -9.21 9.29
CA ALA A 69 11.98 -10.34 8.55
C ALA A 69 10.88 -11.09 9.33
N THR A 70 11.07 -11.36 10.62
CA THR A 70 10.04 -12.03 11.44
C THR A 70 8.81 -11.15 11.60
N GLY A 71 8.97 -9.84 11.79
CA GLY A 71 7.86 -8.88 11.80
C GLY A 71 7.09 -8.86 10.48
N ALA A 72 7.78 -8.85 9.34
CA ALA A 72 7.16 -8.90 8.02
C ALA A 72 6.34 -10.18 7.82
N ILE A 73 6.88 -11.34 8.22
CA ILE A 73 6.17 -12.63 8.15
C ILE A 73 4.92 -12.61 9.04
N MET A 74 5.03 -12.07 10.26
CA MET A 74 3.91 -11.98 11.20
C MET A 74 2.78 -11.09 10.64
N VAL A 75 3.12 -9.97 9.99
CA VAL A 75 2.16 -9.13 9.28
C VAL A 75 1.49 -9.90 8.14
N MET A 76 2.26 -10.60 7.31
CA MET A 76 1.71 -11.41 6.20
C MET A 76 0.70 -12.45 6.71
N ILE A 77 1.01 -13.13 7.81
CA ILE A 77 0.11 -14.09 8.45
C ILE A 77 -1.18 -13.39 8.93
N GLY A 78 -1.04 -12.28 9.66
CA GLY A 78 -2.17 -11.52 10.22
C GLY A 78 -3.14 -11.02 9.15
N VAL A 79 -2.63 -10.60 7.99
CA VAL A 79 -3.47 -10.15 6.87
C VAL A 79 -4.13 -11.33 6.15
N THR A 80 -3.46 -12.48 6.03
CA THR A 80 -3.96 -13.62 5.23
C THR A 80 -5.08 -14.40 5.94
N ILE A 81 -5.04 -14.54 7.27
CA ILE A 81 -6.01 -15.33 8.06
C ILE A 81 -7.47 -14.91 7.80
N PRO A 82 -7.85 -13.61 7.86
CA PRO A 82 -9.21 -13.18 7.57
C PRO A 82 -9.69 -13.55 6.16
N HIS A 83 -8.80 -13.51 5.16
CA HIS A 83 -9.16 -13.87 3.79
C HIS A 83 -9.33 -15.38 3.60
N LEU A 84 -8.50 -16.20 4.26
CA LEU A 84 -8.64 -17.66 4.28
C LEU A 84 -9.97 -18.09 4.90
N THR A 85 -10.39 -17.47 6.00
CA THR A 85 -11.67 -17.80 6.65
C THR A 85 -12.89 -17.41 5.80
N VAL A 86 -12.82 -16.31 5.05
CA VAL A 86 -13.86 -15.92 4.08
C VAL A 86 -13.95 -16.90 2.92
N LEU A 87 -12.81 -17.30 2.34
CA LEU A 87 -12.76 -18.32 1.29
C LEU A 87 -13.28 -19.69 1.77
N TRP A 88 -12.94 -20.07 3.01
CA TRP A 88 -13.39 -21.31 3.61
C TRP A 88 -14.91 -21.30 3.83
N LYS A 89 -15.48 -20.23 4.40
CA LYS A 89 -16.93 -20.08 4.52
C LYS A 89 -17.65 -20.10 3.17
N GLY A 90 -17.09 -19.48 2.14
CA GLY A 90 -17.65 -19.52 0.78
C GLY A 90 -17.64 -20.92 0.15
N LYS A 91 -16.65 -21.76 0.47
CA LYS A 91 -16.53 -23.13 -0.06
C LYS A 91 -17.48 -24.13 0.61
N PHE A 92 -17.89 -23.88 1.86
CA PHE A 92 -18.80 -24.76 2.63
C PHE A 92 -20.27 -24.29 2.63
N ASN A 93 -20.59 -23.14 2.03
CA ASN A 93 -21.97 -22.66 1.90
C ASN A 93 -22.61 -23.18 0.59
N ILE A 94 -22.66 -24.50 0.46
CA ILE A 94 -23.47 -25.19 -0.54
C ILE A 94 -24.81 -25.48 0.14
N VAL A 95 -25.73 -24.53 0.04
CA VAL A 95 -27.18 -24.78 0.04
C VAL A 95 -27.66 -24.46 -1.36
#